data_AF-X1MI43-F1
#
_entry.id   AF-X1MI43-F1
#
_cell.length_a   1.000
_cell.length_b   1.000
_cell.length_c   1.000
_cell.angle_alpha   90.00
_cell.angle_beta   90.00
_cell.angle_gamma   90.00
#
_symmetry.space_group_name_H-M   'P 1'
#
loop_
_entity.id
_entity.type
_entity.pdbx_description
1 polymer ?
#
loop_
_entity_poly.entity_id
_entity_poly.type
_entity_poly.pdbx_seq_one_letter_code
_entity_poly.pdbx_strand_id
1 'polypeptide(L)' 'MMLENKEAIATGSARGTGKAVALQFARKGAVVVVNDVDLEKAEEVGHQIKSQGGQALVVRADVSNQKEVEEMVKGEFRP' A
#
# COMPACT_ATOMS: atom_id res chain seq x y z
N MET A 1 18.15 0.91 -4.38
CA MET A 1 17.41 1.95 -3.61
C MET A 1 17.32 1.56 -2.13
N MET A 2 16.92 2.47 -1.21
CA MET A 2 16.94 2.20 0.25
C MET A 2 16.01 1.06 0.70
N LEU A 3 14.88 0.85 0.02
CA LEU A 3 13.86 -0.15 0.36
C LEU A 3 13.67 -1.19 -0.75
N GLU A 4 14.70 -1.38 -1.57
CA GLU A 4 14.67 -2.38 -2.64
C GLU A 4 14.52 -3.80 -2.08
N ASN A 5 13.71 -4.64 -2.74
CA ASN A 5 13.34 -5.98 -2.29
C ASN A 5 12.66 -6.01 -0.90
N LYS A 6 12.00 -4.91 -0.52
CA LYS A 6 11.15 -4.85 0.68
C LYS A 6 9.69 -4.70 0.28
N GLU A 7 8.85 -5.36 1.04
CA GLU A 7 7.40 -5.16 1.02
C GLU A 7 7.02 -4.26 2.19
N ALA A 8 6.11 -3.32 1.96
CA ALA A 8 5.63 -2.41 2.99
C ALA A 8 4.12 -2.25 2.91
N ILE A 9 3.44 -2.41 4.05
CA ILE A 9 2.01 -2.14 4.18
C ILE A 9 1.82 -0.74 4.75
N ALA A 10 1.11 0.13 4.02
CA ALA A 10 0.74 1.46 4.46
C ALA A 10 -0.78 1.49 4.73
N THR A 11 -1.17 1.56 6.00
CA THR A 11 -2.58 1.66 6.42
C THR A 11 -3.05 3.12 6.42
N GLY A 12 -4.36 3.34 6.21
CA GLY A 12 -4.91 4.70 6.09
C GLY A 12 -4.28 5.50 4.95
N SER A 13 -3.88 4.82 3.87
CA SER A 13 -3.01 5.39 2.83
C SER A 13 -3.76 5.95 1.63
N ALA A 14 -5.09 6.04 1.68
CA ALA A 14 -5.87 6.75 0.66
C ALA A 14 -5.62 8.28 0.66
N ARG A 15 -5.13 8.85 1.77
CA ARG A 15 -4.93 10.31 1.92
C ARG A 15 -3.85 10.68 2.94
N GLY A 16 -3.57 11.99 3.02
CA GLY A 16 -2.73 12.59 4.06
C GLY A 16 -1.34 11.96 4.18
N THR A 17 -0.88 11.76 5.41
CA THR A 17 0.44 11.19 5.72
C THR A 17 0.58 9.76 5.22
N GLY A 18 -0.47 8.93 5.31
CA GLY A 18 -0.44 7.55 4.82
C GLY A 18 -0.14 7.49 3.32
N LYS A 19 -0.84 8.31 2.52
CA LYS A 19 -0.56 8.48 1.08
C LYS A 19 0.87 8.94 0.81
N ALA A 20 1.34 9.96 1.55
CA ALA A 20 2.69 10.48 1.38
C ALA A 20 3.76 9.42 1.67
N VAL A 21 3.58 8.62 2.74
CA VAL A 21 4.48 7.51 3.09
C VAL A 21 4.46 6.43 2.02
N ALA A 22 3.28 6.01 1.55
CA ALA A 22 3.15 5.00 0.50
C ALA A 22 3.90 5.40 -0.78
N LEU A 23 3.71 6.65 -1.23
CA LEU A 23 4.42 7.19 -2.40
C LEU A 23 5.94 7.25 -2.17
N GLN A 24 6.40 7.65 -0.98
CA GLN A 24 7.83 7.70 -0.67
C GLN A 24 8.46 6.32 -0.57
N PHE A 25 7.75 5.32 -0.05
CA PHE A 25 8.25 3.95 0.02
C PHE A 25 8.41 3.34 -1.36
N ALA A 26 7.42 3.54 -2.24
CA ALA A 26 7.51 3.11 -3.63
C ALA A 26 8.68 3.78 -4.36
N ARG A 27 8.87 5.10 -4.19
CA ARG A 27 10.04 5.83 -4.75
C ARG A 27 11.38 5.33 -4.23
N LYS A 28 11.41 4.73 -3.03
CA LYS A 28 12.59 4.11 -2.44
C LYS A 28 12.75 2.63 -2.82
N GLY A 29 11.93 2.11 -3.74
CA GLY A 29 12.07 0.78 -4.33
C GLY A 29 11.28 -0.33 -3.63
N ALA A 30 10.40 0.00 -2.67
CA ALA A 30 9.54 -0.99 -2.04
C ALA A 30 8.35 -1.39 -2.94
N VAL A 31 7.88 -2.61 -2.77
CA VAL A 31 6.52 -3.02 -3.17
C VAL A 31 5.57 -2.57 -2.07
N VAL A 32 4.59 -1.72 -2.41
CA VAL A 32 3.74 -1.08 -1.40
C VAL A 32 2.31 -1.61 -1.44
N VAL A 33 1.82 -2.08 -0.30
CA VAL A 33 0.41 -2.38 -0.09
C VAL A 33 -0.28 -1.10 0.38
N VAL A 34 -1.14 -0.57 -0.47
CA VAL A 34 -1.98 0.59 -0.18
C VAL A 34 -3.25 0.08 0.49
N ASN A 35 -3.31 0.20 1.80
CA ASN A 35 -4.47 -0.18 2.60
C ASN A 35 -5.29 1.04 3.07
N ASP A 36 -6.60 0.98 2.83
CA ASP A 36 -7.59 1.89 3.40
C ASP A 36 -8.98 1.22 3.40
N VAL A 37 -9.92 1.80 4.16
CA VAL A 37 -11.34 1.41 4.09
C VAL A 37 -12.03 2.02 2.87
N ASP A 38 -11.52 3.16 2.38
CA ASP A 38 -11.96 3.84 1.16
C ASP A 38 -11.20 3.28 -0.06
N LEU A 39 -11.75 2.22 -0.66
CA LEU A 39 -11.11 1.49 -1.76
C LEU A 39 -10.85 2.38 -2.99
N GLU A 40 -11.82 3.20 -3.39
CA GLU A 40 -11.70 4.06 -4.57
C GLU A 40 -10.51 5.02 -4.46
N LYS A 41 -10.38 5.70 -3.31
CA LYS A 41 -9.23 6.59 -3.09
C LYS A 41 -7.92 5.81 -2.92
N ALA A 42 -7.95 4.61 -2.36
CA ALA A 42 -6.77 3.75 -2.30
C ALA A 42 -6.30 3.32 -3.70
N GLU A 43 -7.23 3.04 -4.62
CA GLU A 43 -6.94 2.74 -6.02
C GLU A 43 -6.29 3.91 -6.75
N GLU A 44 -6.74 5.15 -6.51
CA GLU A 44 -6.08 6.35 -7.06
C GLU A 44 -4.61 6.43 -6.63
N VAL A 45 -4.31 6.14 -5.36
CA VAL A 45 -2.94 6.13 -4.84
C VAL A 45 -2.12 4.99 -5.45
N GLY A 46 -2.70 3.79 -5.58
CA GLY A 46 -2.08 2.66 -6.25
C GLY A 46 -1.74 2.96 -7.71
N HIS A 47 -2.66 3.56 -8.46
CA HIS A 47 -2.42 4.04 -9.83
C HIS A 47 -1.33 5.11 -9.87
N GLN A 48 -1.34 6.04 -8.93
CA GLN A 48 -0.32 7.07 -8.85
C GLN A 48 1.08 6.45 -8.62
N ILE A 49 1.22 5.46 -7.74
CA ILE A 49 2.48 4.73 -7.52
C ILE A 49 2.95 4.07 -8.81
N LYS A 50 2.06 3.31 -9.48
CA LYS A 50 2.36 2.59 -10.73
C LYS A 50 2.76 3.55 -11.85
N SER A 51 2.07 4.68 -12.00
CA SER A 51 2.39 5.71 -12.99
C SER A 51 3.77 6.36 -12.79
N GLN A 52 4.30 6.32 -11.56
CA GLN A 52 5.64 6.81 -11.21
C GLN A 52 6.71 5.71 -11.32
N GLY A 53 6.38 4.54 -11.88
CA GLY A 53 7.30 3.40 -12.04
C GLY A 53 7.51 2.57 -10.77
N GLY A 54 6.74 2.82 -9.71
CA GLY A 54 6.75 2.01 -8.50
C GLY A 54 5.82 0.79 -8.59
N GLN A 55 5.87 -0.08 -7.58
CA GLN A 55 5.02 -1.26 -7.49
C GLN A 55 4.04 -1.11 -6.33
N ALA A 56 2.77 -1.41 -6.57
CA ALA A 56 1.74 -1.34 -5.55
C ALA A 56 0.63 -2.39 -5.71
N LEU A 57 0.17 -2.92 -4.58
CA LEU A 57 -1.09 -3.65 -4.45
C LEU A 57 -2.07 -2.83 -3.62
N VAL A 58 -3.33 -2.77 -4.03
CA VAL A 58 -4.38 -2.06 -3.30
C VAL A 58 -5.21 -3.10 -2.56
N VAL A 59 -5.39 -2.91 -1.25
CA VAL A 59 -6.14 -3.84 -0.40
C VAL A 59 -7.11 -3.07 0.48
N ARG A 60 -8.41 -3.29 0.27
CA ARG A 60 -9.42 -2.81 1.21
C ARG A 60 -9.43 -3.71 2.43
N ALA A 61 -9.10 -3.15 3.60
CA ALA A 61 -9.23 -3.81 4.89
C ALA A 61 -9.43 -2.76 5.99
N ASP A 62 -10.31 -3.05 6.93
CA ASP A 62 -10.51 -2.26 8.14
C ASP A 62 -9.53 -2.73 9.22
N VAL A 63 -8.61 -1.86 9.61
CA VAL A 63 -7.59 -2.17 10.63
C VAL A 63 -8.16 -2.36 12.03
N SER A 64 -9.43 -2.00 12.27
CA SER A 64 -10.13 -2.32 13.52
C SER A 64 -10.66 -3.76 13.55
N ASN A 65 -10.73 -4.44 12.40
CA ASN A 65 -11.14 -5.84 12.29
C ASN A 65 -9.91 -6.76 12.21
N GLN A 66 -9.64 -7.47 13.29
CA GLN A 66 -8.49 -8.37 13.38
C GLN A 66 -8.44 -9.42 12.26
N LYS A 67 -9.58 -9.97 11.85
CA LYS A 67 -9.62 -10.99 10.79
C LYS A 67 -9.17 -10.42 9.45
N GLU A 68 -9.64 -9.22 9.12
CA GLU A 68 -9.24 -8.54 7.88
C GLU A 68 -7.76 -8.16 7.89
N VAL A 69 -7.22 -7.74 9.04
CA VAL A 69 -5.78 -7.49 9.20
C VAL A 69 -4.97 -8.75 8.99
N GLU A 70 -5.39 -9.89 9.57
CA GLU A 70 -4.71 -11.16 9.37
C GLU A 70 -4.74 -11.63 7.92
N GLU A 71 -5.88 -11.49 7.24
CA GLU A 71 -6.01 -11.82 5.81
C GLU A 71 -5.11 -10.91 4.95
N MET A 72 -5.06 -9.62 5.24
CA MET A 72 -4.17 -8.68 4.57
C MET A 72 -2.68 -9.03 4.78
N VAL A 73 -2.26 -9.36 6.00
CA VAL A 73 -0.84 -9.68 6.29
C VAL A 73 -0.44 -11.04 5.74
N LYS A 74 -1.35 -12.03 5.74
CA LYS A 74 -1.11 -13.37 5.17
C LYS A 74 -1.14 -13.38 3.65
N GLY A 75 -1.79 -12.39 3.03
CA GLY A 75 -1.82 -12.26 1.57
C GLY A 75 -0.40 -12.31 1.01
N GLU A 76 -0.10 -13.28 0.16
CA GLU A 76 1.19 -13.31 -0.52
C GLU A 76 1.24 -12.19 -1.54
N PHE A 77 2.10 -11.21 -1.33
CA PHE A 77 2.38 -10.15 -2.29
C PHE A 77 3.48 -10.65 -3.24
N ARG A 78 3.11 -11.04 -4.46
CA ARG A 78 4.08 -11.37 -5.51
C ARG A 78 4.04 -10.27 -6.58
N PRO A 79 5.13 -9.50 -6.76
CA PRO A 79 5.20 -8.48 -7.80
C PRO A 79 5.20 -9.06 -9.23
#